data_AF-A0A381P1U1-F1
#
_entry.id   AF-A0A381P1U1-F1
#
_cell.length_a   1.000
_cell.length_b   1.000
_cell.length_c   1.000
_cell.angle_alpha   90.00
_cell.angle_beta   90.00
_cell.angle_gamma   90.00
#
_symmetry.space_group_name_H-M   'P 1'
#
loop_
_entity.id
_entity.type
_entity.pdbx_description
1 polymer ?
#
loop_
_entity_poly.entity_id
_entity_poly.type
_entity_poly.pdbx_seq_one_letter_code
_entity_poly.pdbx_strand_id
1 'polypeptide(L)'
;MNNTLNIMGGLLIGSTLFLITINYMADNIEDFESRPLPSPKLKSVSSHNPIIKVDATSRKKWTLVDFSTMKTYQVKDLEKEKDKINQFPWDIGFQRTKIVTNGGVTNPEGRVSLKNLGPVDFDSITSIPSDGYTQDAKSYGKILNKAISDWYLYRTRTHNIESQKNVYVAQMADGGHLKMRILNYYCHRNESECKSAMCSRQEAACYSIEYIHTDDNEKFPITANVQISSTLQEITN
;
A
#
# COMPACT_ATOMS: atom_id res chain seq x y z
N MET A 1 59.64 2.51 41.71
CA MET A 1 59.51 1.51 40.62
C MET A 1 58.50 0.38 40.91
N ASN A 2 57.98 0.23 42.15
CA ASN A 2 57.00 -0.83 42.47
C ASN A 2 55.55 -0.55 42.02
N ASN A 3 55.09 0.71 42.00
CA ASN A 3 53.68 0.99 41.70
C ASN A 3 53.29 0.67 40.26
N THR A 4 54.14 0.99 39.28
CA THR A 4 53.85 0.71 37.87
C THR A 4 53.79 -0.79 37.57
N LEU A 5 54.67 -1.58 38.20
CA LEU A 5 54.69 -3.03 38.03
C LEU A 5 53.45 -3.70 38.66
N ASN A 6 53.01 -3.20 39.81
CA ASN A 6 51.78 -3.68 40.47
C ASN A 6 50.52 -3.33 39.67
N ILE A 7 50.47 -2.14 39.05
CA ILE A 7 49.35 -1.73 38.19
C ILE A 7 49.31 -2.58 36.91
N MET A 8 50.45 -2.81 36.26
CA MET A 8 50.54 -3.68 35.09
C MET A 8 50.18 -5.13 35.41
N GLY A 9 50.62 -5.65 36.56
CA GLY A 9 50.24 -6.98 37.05
C GLY A 9 48.73 -7.09 37.29
N GLY A 10 48.11 -6.08 37.92
CA GLY A 10 46.67 -6.05 38.14
C GLY A 10 45.86 -6.02 36.83
N LEU A 11 46.28 -5.24 35.84
CA LEU A 11 45.65 -5.17 34.52
C LEU A 11 45.73 -6.50 33.76
N LEU A 12 46.90 -7.16 33.81
CA LEU A 12 47.09 -8.47 33.18
C LEU A 12 46.17 -9.53 33.81
N ILE A 13 46.10 -9.58 35.14
CA ILE A 13 45.22 -10.52 35.86
C ILE A 13 43.75 -10.23 35.54
N GLY A 14 43.34 -8.96 35.57
CA GLY A 14 41.97 -8.56 35.25
C GLY A 14 41.55 -8.92 33.82
N SER A 15 42.42 -8.65 32.84
CA SER A 15 42.19 -9.02 31.44
C SER A 15 42.10 -10.53 31.25
N THR A 16 42.97 -11.29 31.92
CA THR A 16 42.98 -12.75 31.84
C THR A 16 41.69 -13.34 32.44
N LEU A 17 41.27 -12.86 33.60
CA LEU A 17 39.99 -13.27 34.21
C LEU A 17 38.81 -12.92 33.31
N PHE A 18 38.78 -11.72 32.72
CA PHE A 18 37.71 -11.31 31.82
C PHE A 18 37.62 -12.23 30.59
N LEU A 19 38.75 -12.56 29.96
CA LEU A 19 38.79 -13.46 28.80
C LEU A 19 38.34 -14.88 29.16
N ILE A 20 38.78 -15.41 30.32
CA ILE A 20 38.32 -16.72 30.81
C ILE A 20 36.79 -16.70 31.02
N THR A 21 36.25 -15.61 31.56
CA THR A 21 34.82 -15.47 31.81
C THR A 21 34.02 -15.40 30.49
N ILE A 22 34.52 -14.68 29.48
CA ILE A 22 33.89 -14.64 28.15
C ILE A 22 33.91 -16.03 27.51
N ASN A 23 35.04 -16.74 27.58
CA ASN A 23 35.15 -18.06 26.96
C ASN A 23 34.23 -19.07 27.66
N TYR A 24 34.16 -19.03 28.99
CA TYR A 24 33.20 -19.82 29.75
C TYR A 24 31.76 -19.48 29.39
N MET A 25 31.40 -18.20 29.26
CA MET A 25 30.07 -17.80 28.81
C MET A 25 29.79 -18.30 27.40
N ALA A 26 30.73 -18.17 26.46
CA ALA A 26 30.57 -18.63 25.09
C ALA A 26 30.30 -20.14 25.00
N ASP A 27 30.99 -20.94 25.81
CA ASP A 27 30.81 -22.40 25.86
C ASP A 27 29.53 -22.83 26.61
N ASN A 28 28.93 -21.94 27.41
CA ASN A 28 27.73 -22.21 28.23
C ASN A 28 26.50 -21.40 27.82
N ILE A 29 26.56 -20.65 26.72
CA ILE A 29 25.34 -20.14 26.08
C ILE A 29 24.66 -21.38 25.50
N GLU A 30 23.53 -21.77 26.10
CA GLU A 30 22.62 -22.66 25.40
C GLU A 30 22.30 -21.98 24.07
N ASP A 31 22.74 -22.60 22.98
CA ASP A 31 22.22 -22.32 21.65
C ASP A 31 20.74 -22.65 21.74
N PHE A 32 19.94 -21.69 22.17
CA PHE A 32 18.54 -21.61 21.80
C PHE A 32 18.58 -21.46 20.30
N GLU A 33 18.71 -22.59 19.58
CA GLU A 33 18.55 -22.65 18.14
C GLU A 33 17.32 -21.81 17.86
N SER A 34 17.54 -20.66 17.24
CA SER A 34 16.46 -19.74 16.94
C SER A 34 15.56 -20.53 16.01
N ARG A 35 14.48 -21.10 16.56
CA ARG A 35 13.53 -21.86 15.77
C ARG A 35 13.21 -20.96 14.58
N PRO A 36 13.46 -21.42 13.34
CA PRO A 36 13.26 -20.58 12.19
C PRO A 36 11.85 -20.03 12.32
N LEU A 37 11.73 -18.69 12.27
CA LEU A 37 10.41 -18.06 12.31
C LEU A 37 9.55 -18.78 11.28
N PRO A 38 8.31 -19.18 11.65
CA PRO A 38 7.43 -19.83 10.71
C PRO A 38 7.41 -18.98 9.44
N SER A 39 7.62 -19.63 8.30
CA SER A 39 7.64 -18.92 7.03
C SER A 39 6.37 -18.07 6.94
N PRO A 40 6.49 -16.76 6.62
CA PRO A 40 5.32 -15.92 6.47
C PRO A 40 4.35 -16.63 5.51
N LYS A 41 3.10 -16.83 5.95
CA LYS A 41 2.07 -17.41 5.07
C LYS A 41 1.85 -16.43 3.91
N LEU A 42 2.55 -16.67 2.81
CA LEU A 42 2.39 -15.91 1.59
C LEU A 42 1.05 -16.30 0.96
N LYS A 43 0.00 -15.52 1.22
CA LYS A 43 -1.22 -15.61 0.42
C LYS A 43 -0.88 -15.14 -0.98
N SER A 44 -0.75 -16.05 -1.95
CA SER A 44 -0.71 -15.68 -3.37
C SER A 44 -2.10 -15.15 -3.73
N VAL A 45 -2.23 -13.83 -3.79
CA VAL A 45 -3.47 -13.18 -4.23
C VAL A 45 -3.48 -13.22 -5.75
N SER A 46 -4.20 -14.19 -6.32
CA SER A 46 -4.69 -14.14 -7.69
C SER A 46 -6.08 -13.51 -7.66
N SER A 47 -6.31 -12.49 -8.48
CA SER A 47 -7.60 -11.81 -8.59
C SER A 47 -8.36 -12.35 -9.79
N HIS A 48 -9.63 -12.74 -9.61
CA HIS A 48 -10.58 -12.98 -10.70
C HIS A 48 -11.40 -11.72 -11.06
N ASN A 49 -11.27 -10.67 -10.25
CA ASN A 49 -11.92 -9.38 -10.43
C ASN A 49 -11.18 -8.49 -11.44
N PRO A 50 -11.85 -7.46 -12.00
CA PRO A 50 -11.23 -6.48 -12.88
C PRO A 50 -9.98 -5.83 -12.26
N ILE A 51 -8.95 -5.62 -13.08
CA ILE A 51 -7.71 -4.97 -12.69
C ILE A 51 -7.48 -3.74 -13.57
N ILE A 52 -7.28 -2.59 -12.94
CA ILE A 52 -6.82 -1.38 -13.61
C ILE A 52 -5.32 -1.18 -13.37
N LYS A 53 -4.61 -0.75 -14.42
CA LYS A 53 -3.22 -0.30 -14.31
C LYS A 53 -3.17 1.22 -14.28
N VAL A 54 -2.52 1.78 -13.26
CA VAL A 54 -2.39 3.23 -13.11
C VAL A 54 -0.92 3.62 -13.21
N ASP A 55 -0.56 4.35 -14.25
CA ASP A 55 0.78 4.94 -14.39
C ASP A 55 0.88 6.21 -13.53
N ALA A 56 1.57 6.12 -12.40
CA ALA A 56 1.94 7.23 -11.53
C ALA A 56 3.48 7.32 -11.40
N THR A 57 4.21 6.91 -12.44
CA THR A 57 5.68 6.89 -12.48
C THR A 57 6.27 8.30 -12.34
N SER A 58 5.57 9.32 -12.83
CA SER A 58 5.98 10.72 -12.74
C SER A 58 6.11 11.19 -11.28
N ARG A 59 7.22 11.88 -10.98
CA ARG A 59 7.41 12.58 -9.69
C ARG A 59 6.79 13.98 -9.67
N LYS A 60 6.41 14.50 -10.83
CA LYS A 60 5.99 15.90 -11.04
C LYS A 60 4.52 16.04 -11.40
N LYS A 61 3.83 14.92 -11.61
CA LYS A 61 2.42 14.89 -12.00
C LYS A 61 1.68 13.91 -11.10
N TRP A 62 0.41 14.21 -10.91
CA TRP A 62 -0.60 13.34 -10.34
C TRP A 62 -1.40 12.73 -11.48
N THR A 63 -1.65 11.43 -11.34
CA THR A 63 -2.57 10.68 -12.18
C THR A 63 -3.88 10.55 -11.42
N LEU A 64 -4.91 11.24 -11.89
CA LEU A 64 -6.26 11.18 -11.32
C LEU A 64 -7.05 10.12 -12.09
N VAL A 65 -7.74 9.25 -11.37
CA VAL A 65 -8.45 8.10 -11.96
C VAL A 65 -9.94 8.24 -11.66
N ASP A 66 -10.75 8.19 -12.72
CA ASP A 66 -12.20 7.95 -12.68
C ASP A 66 -12.40 6.43 -12.79
N PHE A 67 -12.90 5.79 -11.73
CA PHE A 67 -13.07 4.33 -11.69
C PHE A 67 -14.34 3.86 -12.39
N SER A 68 -15.32 4.75 -12.62
CA SER A 68 -16.53 4.44 -13.38
C SER A 68 -16.21 4.30 -14.87
N THR A 69 -15.40 5.22 -15.41
CA THR A 69 -15.05 5.21 -16.85
C THR A 69 -13.66 4.65 -17.15
N MET A 70 -12.86 4.35 -16.13
CA MET A 70 -11.45 3.97 -16.21
C MET A 70 -10.55 5.03 -16.87
N LYS A 71 -11.02 6.27 -17.02
CA LYS A 71 -10.24 7.36 -17.60
C LYS A 71 -9.25 7.91 -16.59
N THR A 72 -8.10 8.36 -17.11
CA THR A 72 -7.07 9.01 -16.31
C THR A 72 -6.80 10.44 -16.77
N TYR A 73 -6.61 11.34 -15.81
CA TYR A 73 -6.28 12.74 -16.02
C TYR A 73 -4.95 13.09 -15.36
N GLN A 74 -4.27 14.11 -15.90
CA GLN A 74 -2.94 14.50 -15.42
C GLN A 74 -2.89 15.97 -14.99
N VAL A 75 -2.49 16.20 -13.74
CA VAL A 75 -2.23 17.53 -13.18
C VAL A 75 -0.84 17.57 -12.55
N LYS A 76 -0.17 18.71 -12.56
CA LYS A 76 1.16 18.87 -11.95
C LYS A 76 1.05 19.11 -10.45
N ASP A 77 0.08 19.92 -10.03
CA ASP A 77 -0.06 20.38 -8.64
C ASP A 77 -1.53 20.49 -8.24
N LEU A 78 -1.96 19.72 -7.25
CA LEU A 78 -3.34 19.66 -6.76
C LEU A 78 -3.79 20.98 -6.11
N GLU A 79 -2.89 21.72 -5.47
CA GLU A 79 -3.24 22.96 -4.77
C GLU A 79 -3.32 24.14 -5.75
N LYS A 80 -2.57 24.11 -6.86
CA LYS A 80 -2.53 25.19 -7.85
C LYS A 80 -3.46 25.01 -9.04
N GLU A 81 -3.77 23.77 -9.44
CA GLU A 81 -4.64 23.48 -10.59
C GLU A 81 -6.07 23.12 -10.14
N LYS A 82 -6.63 23.82 -9.14
CA LYS A 82 -7.97 23.55 -8.59
C LYS A 82 -9.09 23.58 -9.62
N ASP A 83 -9.13 24.62 -10.44
CA ASP A 83 -10.16 24.75 -11.50
C ASP A 83 -10.13 23.58 -12.48
N LYS A 84 -8.93 23.03 -12.73
CA LYS A 84 -8.74 21.91 -13.65
C LYS A 84 -9.12 20.58 -13.00
N ILE A 85 -8.82 20.34 -11.72
CA ILE A 85 -9.24 19.11 -11.04
C ILE A 85 -10.77 19.06 -10.85
N ASN A 86 -11.43 20.22 -10.67
CA ASN A 86 -12.89 20.30 -10.52
C ASN A 86 -13.64 19.99 -11.83
N GLN A 87 -12.96 20.12 -12.99
CA GLN A 87 -13.54 19.77 -14.29
C GLN A 87 -13.52 18.26 -14.59
N PHE A 88 -12.82 17.46 -13.78
CA PHE A 88 -12.68 16.03 -14.02
C PHE A 88 -13.54 15.22 -13.03
N PRO A 89 -14.24 14.16 -13.47
CA PRO A 89 -15.01 13.27 -12.60
C PRO A 89 -14.11 12.22 -11.94
N TRP A 90 -12.97 12.61 -11.38
CA TRP A 90 -11.99 11.68 -10.82
C TRP A 90 -12.32 11.27 -9.39
N ASP A 91 -11.92 10.07 -8.98
CA ASP A 91 -12.13 9.56 -7.63
C ASP A 91 -10.85 9.61 -6.79
N ILE A 92 -9.78 9.00 -7.32
CA ILE A 92 -8.53 8.78 -6.58
C ILE A 92 -7.34 9.26 -7.40
N GLY A 93 -6.46 10.02 -6.76
CA GLY A 93 -5.25 10.57 -7.35
C GLY A 93 -4.00 9.86 -6.85
N PHE A 94 -3.07 9.57 -7.76
CA PHE A 94 -1.84 8.85 -7.49
C PHE A 94 -0.61 9.67 -7.91
N GLN A 95 0.38 9.76 -7.03
CA GLN A 95 1.72 10.29 -7.36
C GLN A 95 2.76 9.51 -6.58
N ARG A 96 3.57 8.70 -7.29
CA ARG A 96 4.52 7.78 -6.63
C ARG A 96 3.75 6.96 -5.59
N THR A 97 4.16 6.91 -4.33
CA THR A 97 3.45 6.20 -3.26
C THR A 97 2.31 6.99 -2.62
N LYS A 98 2.14 8.26 -2.97
CA LYS A 98 1.09 9.12 -2.40
C LYS A 98 -0.23 8.86 -3.08
N ILE A 99 -1.28 8.79 -2.27
CA ILE A 99 -2.66 8.59 -2.71
C ILE A 99 -3.53 9.66 -2.04
N VAL A 100 -4.38 10.29 -2.84
CA VAL A 100 -5.34 11.34 -2.45
C VAL A 100 -6.73 10.97 -2.99
N THR A 101 -7.76 11.53 -2.39
CA THR A 101 -9.15 11.37 -2.85
C THR A 101 -9.72 12.70 -3.33
N ASN A 102 -10.71 12.65 -4.22
CA ASN A 102 -11.45 13.82 -4.68
C ASN A 102 -12.44 14.31 -3.61
N GLY A 103 -11.90 14.75 -2.47
CA GLY A 103 -12.69 15.27 -1.36
C GLY A 103 -11.81 15.88 -0.28
N GLY A 104 -12.45 16.56 0.69
CA GLY A 104 -11.75 17.23 1.79
C GLY A 104 -10.89 18.40 1.33
N VAL A 105 -9.67 18.50 1.87
CA VAL A 105 -8.75 19.63 1.56
C VAL A 105 -8.26 19.59 0.10
N THR A 106 -8.20 18.40 -0.51
CA THR A 106 -7.75 18.23 -1.90
C THR A 106 -8.71 18.89 -2.88
N ASN A 107 -10.00 18.59 -2.75
CA ASN A 107 -11.07 19.26 -3.49
C ASN A 107 -12.26 19.51 -2.54
N PRO A 108 -12.50 20.77 -2.11
CA PRO A 108 -13.64 21.11 -1.26
C PRO A 108 -15.02 20.88 -1.89
N GLU A 109 -15.11 20.86 -3.22
CA GLU A 109 -16.35 20.52 -3.96
C GLU A 109 -16.52 19.01 -4.13
N GLY A 110 -15.44 18.25 -3.90
CA GLY A 110 -15.42 16.80 -3.99
C GLY A 110 -16.00 16.13 -2.74
N ARG A 111 -16.66 15.00 -2.97
CA ARG A 111 -17.31 14.21 -1.91
C ARG A 111 -16.59 12.90 -1.59
N VAL A 112 -15.53 12.55 -2.33
CA VAL A 112 -14.89 11.26 -2.18
C VAL A 112 -14.28 11.12 -0.80
N SER A 113 -14.56 9.99 -0.18
CA SER A 113 -14.09 9.64 1.14
C SER A 113 -13.80 8.14 1.16
N LEU A 114 -12.82 7.72 1.95
CA LEU A 114 -12.26 6.38 1.88
C LEU A 114 -12.18 5.73 3.26
N LYS A 115 -12.56 4.45 3.33
CA LYS A 115 -12.44 3.58 4.51
C LYS A 115 -11.48 2.45 4.21
N ASN A 116 -10.62 2.13 5.17
CA ASN A 116 -9.71 0.99 5.12
C ASN A 116 -10.28 -0.15 5.98
N LEU A 117 -10.48 -1.31 5.36
CA LEU A 117 -10.99 -2.53 6.02
C LEU A 117 -9.85 -3.45 6.47
N GLY A 118 -8.60 -3.12 6.14
CA GLY A 118 -7.42 -3.93 6.46
C GLY A 118 -7.25 -5.12 5.53
N PRO A 119 -6.39 -6.10 5.91
CA PRO A 119 -6.02 -7.25 5.08
C PRO A 119 -7.09 -8.36 5.14
N VAL A 120 -8.32 -8.00 4.77
CA VAL A 120 -9.47 -8.91 4.67
C VAL A 120 -9.55 -9.56 3.29
N ASP A 121 -10.33 -10.62 3.18
CA ASP A 121 -10.61 -11.24 1.89
C ASP A 121 -11.53 -10.35 1.04
N PHE A 122 -11.14 -10.10 -0.21
CA PHE A 122 -11.80 -9.12 -1.06
C PHE A 122 -13.23 -9.54 -1.44
N ASP A 123 -13.43 -10.82 -1.71
CA ASP A 123 -14.72 -11.36 -2.12
C ASP A 123 -15.70 -11.51 -0.95
N SER A 124 -15.19 -11.62 0.28
CA SER A 124 -16.03 -11.66 1.47
C SER A 124 -16.72 -10.32 1.79
N ILE A 125 -16.19 -9.21 1.27
CA ILE A 125 -16.79 -7.88 1.44
C ILE A 125 -17.91 -7.67 0.43
N THR A 126 -19.11 -8.06 0.82
CA THR A 126 -20.33 -7.93 0.00
C THR A 126 -21.22 -6.77 0.43
N SER A 127 -21.22 -6.39 1.71
CA SER A 127 -21.96 -5.24 2.24
C SER A 127 -21.13 -3.97 2.22
N ILE A 128 -21.74 -2.85 1.84
CA ILE A 128 -21.11 -1.53 1.87
C ILE A 128 -21.16 -0.99 3.31
N PRO A 129 -20.02 -0.60 3.91
CA PRO A 129 -20.01 0.04 5.23
C PRO A 129 -20.73 1.39 5.19
N SER A 130 -21.54 1.71 6.20
CA SER A 130 -22.29 2.97 6.28
C SER A 130 -21.50 4.16 6.84
N ASP A 131 -20.41 3.91 7.58
CA ASP A 131 -19.66 4.91 8.32
C ASP A 131 -18.14 4.74 8.21
N GLY A 132 -17.36 5.58 8.90
CA GLY A 132 -15.92 5.41 9.05
C GLY A 132 -15.10 5.81 7.83
N TYR A 133 -15.69 6.58 6.91
CA TYR A 133 -14.98 7.14 5.77
C TYR A 133 -14.19 8.39 6.17
N THR A 134 -13.00 8.51 5.60
CA THR A 134 -12.08 9.62 5.84
C THR A 134 -11.82 10.36 4.53
N GLN A 135 -11.99 11.67 4.54
CA GLN A 135 -11.57 12.56 3.46
C GLN A 135 -10.13 13.02 3.65
N ASP A 136 -9.56 13.63 2.61
CA ASP A 136 -8.20 14.15 2.67
C ASP A 136 -8.09 15.33 3.62
N ALA A 137 -7.03 15.30 4.42
CA ALA A 137 -6.72 16.35 5.39
C ALA A 137 -5.26 16.79 5.26
N LYS A 138 -4.98 18.01 5.71
CA LYS A 138 -3.61 18.52 5.81
C LYS A 138 -2.99 18.03 7.12
N SER A 139 -1.86 17.32 7.02
CA SER A 139 -1.07 16.82 8.15
C SER A 139 0.38 17.22 7.95
N TYR A 140 0.95 17.98 8.89
CA TYR A 140 2.32 18.51 8.81
C TYR A 140 2.64 19.18 7.46
N GLY A 141 1.70 20.01 6.97
CA GLY A 141 1.84 20.74 5.70
C GLY A 141 1.65 19.90 4.43
N LYS A 142 1.40 18.60 4.53
CA LYS A 142 1.16 17.70 3.40
C LYS A 142 -0.31 17.28 3.36
N ILE A 143 -0.88 17.23 2.17
CA ILE A 143 -2.21 16.68 1.94
C ILE A 143 -2.09 15.16 1.83
N LEU A 144 -2.89 14.44 2.61
CA LEU A 144 -2.98 12.98 2.57
C LEU A 144 -4.34 12.49 3.05
N ASN A 145 -4.72 11.30 2.63
CA ASN A 145 -5.82 10.55 3.22
C ASN A 145 -5.27 9.56 4.26
N LYS A 146 -5.65 9.73 5.53
CA LYS A 146 -5.14 8.88 6.62
C LYS A 146 -5.57 7.41 6.48
N ALA A 147 -6.69 7.12 5.82
CA ALA A 147 -7.17 5.75 5.69
C ALA A 147 -6.27 4.91 4.77
N ILE A 148 -5.59 5.52 3.80
CA ILE A 148 -4.76 4.82 2.80
C ILE A 148 -3.29 5.26 2.81
N SER A 149 -2.87 6.15 3.71
CA SER A 149 -1.47 6.61 3.75
C SER A 149 -0.46 5.48 3.98
N ASP A 150 -0.87 4.47 4.74
CA ASP A 150 -0.04 3.32 5.12
C ASP A 150 -0.42 2.07 4.30
N TRP A 151 -0.67 2.23 2.99
CA TRP A 151 -1.08 1.11 2.13
C TRP A 151 0.02 0.09 1.82
N TYR A 152 1.27 0.44 2.09
CA TYR A 152 2.45 -0.33 1.71
C TYR A 152 3.43 -0.54 2.85
N LEU A 153 4.31 -1.52 2.69
CA LEU A 153 5.52 -1.73 3.49
C LEU A 153 6.75 -1.45 2.64
N TYR A 154 7.76 -0.85 3.26
CA TYR A 154 9.07 -0.68 2.65
C TYR A 154 9.97 -1.87 3.01
N ARG A 155 10.33 -2.68 2.00
CA ARG A 155 11.27 -3.79 2.17
C ARG A 155 12.69 -3.25 2.20
N THR A 156 13.26 -3.06 3.38
CA THR A 156 14.60 -2.49 3.57
C THR A 156 15.70 -3.28 2.88
N ARG A 157 15.61 -4.62 2.83
CA ARG A 157 16.60 -5.49 2.19
C ARG A 157 16.69 -5.29 0.68
N THR A 158 15.57 -5.09 -0.01
CA THR A 158 15.51 -4.96 -1.48
C THR A 158 15.19 -3.54 -1.93
N HIS A 159 14.99 -2.62 -1.00
CA HIS A 159 14.55 -1.24 -1.22
C HIS A 159 13.25 -1.12 -2.05
N ASN A 160 12.37 -2.12 -1.96
CA ASN A 160 11.13 -2.19 -2.72
C ASN A 160 9.91 -1.79 -1.88
N ILE A 161 8.85 -1.40 -2.58
CA ILE A 161 7.53 -1.11 -2.01
C ILE A 161 6.65 -2.35 -2.20
N GLU A 162 6.11 -2.88 -1.12
CA GLU A 162 5.18 -4.00 -1.15
C GLU A 162 3.80 -3.57 -0.66
N SER A 163 2.75 -3.93 -1.39
CA SER A 163 1.39 -3.66 -0.96
C SER A 163 1.04 -4.47 0.28
N GLN A 164 0.38 -3.85 1.26
CA GLN A 164 -0.21 -4.57 2.40
C GLN A 164 -1.48 -5.35 2.01
N LYS A 165 -1.96 -5.16 0.77
CA LYS A 165 -3.15 -5.82 0.21
C LYS A 165 -4.41 -5.60 1.06
N ASN A 166 -4.48 -4.45 1.70
CA ASN A 166 -5.68 -3.99 2.38
C ASN A 166 -6.81 -3.76 1.38
N VAL A 167 -8.03 -4.04 1.81
CA VAL A 167 -9.25 -3.71 1.06
C VAL A 167 -9.72 -2.33 1.50
N TYR A 168 -10.02 -1.49 0.53
CA TYR A 168 -10.54 -0.15 0.73
C TYR A 168 -11.93 -0.03 0.13
N VAL A 169 -12.77 0.76 0.76
CA VAL A 169 -14.05 1.18 0.20
C VAL A 169 -14.07 2.70 0.11
N ALA A 170 -14.44 3.25 -1.04
CA ALA A 170 -14.56 4.68 -1.25
C ALA A 170 -15.98 5.04 -1.73
N GLN A 171 -16.49 6.17 -1.26
CA GLN A 171 -17.66 6.83 -1.85
C GLN A 171 -17.18 7.59 -3.08
N MET A 172 -17.72 7.31 -4.27
CA MET A 172 -17.19 7.86 -5.52
C MET A 172 -17.72 9.27 -5.82
N ALA A 173 -17.07 9.95 -6.76
CA ALA A 173 -17.35 11.34 -7.10
C ALA A 173 -18.72 11.50 -7.78
N ASP A 174 -19.08 10.58 -8.65
CA ASP A 174 -20.32 10.53 -9.43
C ASP A 174 -21.50 9.89 -8.69
N GLY A 175 -21.24 9.04 -7.69
CA GLY A 175 -22.29 8.29 -7.01
C GLY A 175 -21.80 6.89 -6.60
N GLY A 176 -22.54 6.19 -5.76
CA GLY A 176 -22.18 4.81 -5.44
C GLY A 176 -20.85 4.63 -4.69
N HIS A 177 -20.30 3.42 -4.80
CA HIS A 177 -19.15 2.96 -4.02
C HIS A 177 -18.15 2.15 -4.84
N LEU A 178 -16.87 2.37 -4.54
CA LEU A 178 -15.73 1.64 -5.07
C LEU A 178 -15.15 0.75 -3.98
N LYS A 179 -15.02 -0.55 -4.23
CA LYS A 179 -14.16 -1.46 -3.47
C LYS A 179 -12.87 -1.67 -4.24
N MET A 180 -11.72 -1.47 -3.62
CA MET A 180 -10.43 -1.66 -4.28
C MET A 180 -9.35 -2.27 -3.39
N ARG A 181 -8.37 -2.93 -4.02
CA ARG A 181 -7.18 -3.48 -3.37
C ARG A 181 -5.98 -3.26 -4.27
N ILE A 182 -4.95 -2.61 -3.74
CA ILE A 182 -3.69 -2.44 -4.47
C ILE A 182 -2.97 -3.79 -4.46
N LEU A 183 -2.73 -4.37 -5.63
CA LEU A 183 -2.08 -5.66 -5.78
C LEU A 183 -0.56 -5.52 -5.90
N ASN A 184 -0.10 -4.54 -6.68
CA ASN A 184 1.30 -4.37 -7.04
C ASN A 184 1.63 -2.90 -7.33
N TYR A 185 2.86 -2.47 -7.01
CA TYR A 185 3.40 -1.12 -7.26
C TYR A 185 4.33 -1.07 -8.50
N TYR A 186 4.62 -2.24 -9.08
CA TYR A 186 5.49 -2.43 -10.25
C TYR A 186 4.73 -3.22 -11.33
N CYS A 187 3.68 -2.64 -11.92
CA CYS A 187 2.70 -3.32 -12.79
C CYS A 187 3.29 -4.05 -14.03
N HIS A 188 4.54 -3.73 -14.39
CA HIS A 188 5.27 -4.35 -15.51
C HIS A 188 6.04 -5.61 -15.10
N ARG A 189 6.05 -5.94 -13.80
CA ARG A 189 6.73 -7.10 -13.23
C ARG A 189 5.78 -7.93 -12.39
N ASN A 190 6.07 -9.21 -12.27
CA ASN A 190 5.42 -10.00 -11.24
C ASN A 190 5.90 -9.52 -9.85
N GLU A 191 4.99 -9.40 -8.89
CA GLU A 191 5.33 -9.02 -7.52
C GLU A 191 6.38 -9.96 -6.90
N SER A 192 6.37 -11.25 -7.28
CA SER A 192 7.36 -12.24 -6.81
C SER A 192 8.79 -11.89 -7.20
N GLU A 193 9.00 -11.26 -8.36
CA GLU A 193 10.33 -10.83 -8.82
C GLU A 193 10.90 -9.71 -7.94
N CYS A 194 10.03 -8.85 -7.42
CA CYS A 194 10.42 -7.76 -6.51
C CYS A 194 10.62 -8.22 -5.05
N LYS A 195 10.42 -9.51 -4.73
CA LYS A 195 10.64 -10.03 -3.36
C LYS A 195 12.09 -10.40 -3.11
N SER A 196 12.76 -10.98 -4.11
CA SER A 196 14.14 -11.48 -4.00
C SER A 196 15.17 -10.52 -4.61
N ALA A 197 14.75 -9.59 -5.47
CA ALA A 197 15.63 -8.62 -6.12
C ALA A 197 15.08 -7.20 -6.04
N MET A 198 15.96 -6.20 -6.11
CA MET A 198 15.58 -4.80 -6.21
C MET A 198 14.89 -4.54 -7.56
N CYS A 199 13.72 -3.91 -7.52
CA CYS A 199 13.01 -3.47 -8.72
C CYS A 199 13.39 -2.03 -9.07
N SER A 200 13.45 -1.74 -10.38
CA SER A 200 13.98 -0.48 -10.87
C SER A 200 13.10 0.70 -10.43
N ARG A 201 13.74 1.84 -10.12
CA ARG A 201 13.02 3.06 -9.71
C ARG A 201 12.21 3.66 -10.86
N GLN A 202 12.60 3.37 -12.09
CA GLN A 202 11.97 3.79 -13.34
C GLN A 202 10.63 3.07 -13.55
N GLU A 203 10.54 1.81 -13.14
CA GLU A 203 9.34 0.97 -13.27
C GLU A 203 8.39 1.09 -12.07
N ALA A 204 8.88 1.67 -10.97
CA ALA A 204 8.11 1.92 -9.76
C ALA A 204 7.00 2.96 -9.99
N ALA A 205 5.92 2.81 -9.22
CA ALA A 205 4.69 3.61 -9.30
C ALA A 205 3.89 3.40 -10.57
N CYS A 206 3.98 2.19 -11.16
CA CYS A 206 2.90 1.69 -11.97
C CYS A 206 2.08 0.71 -11.14
N TYR A 207 0.84 1.08 -10.83
CA TYR A 207 -0.01 0.30 -9.96
C TYR A 207 -0.75 -0.79 -10.74
N SER A 208 -1.01 -1.92 -10.08
CA SER A 208 -2.08 -2.85 -10.47
C SER A 208 -3.08 -2.88 -9.32
N ILE A 209 -4.32 -2.51 -9.60
CA ILE A 209 -5.37 -2.33 -8.60
C ILE A 209 -6.54 -3.21 -9.02
N GLU A 210 -6.90 -4.13 -8.15
CA GLU A 210 -8.15 -4.87 -8.24
C GLU A 210 -9.29 -4.00 -7.76
N TYR A 211 -10.41 -3.98 -8.47
CA TYR A 211 -11.53 -3.13 -8.11
C TYR A 211 -12.89 -3.70 -8.53
N ILE A 212 -13.92 -3.25 -7.81
CA ILE A 212 -15.34 -3.41 -8.14
C ILE A 212 -16.00 -2.07 -7.78
N HIS A 213 -16.80 -1.50 -8.68
CA HIS A 213 -17.66 -0.36 -8.36
C HIS A 213 -19.13 -0.75 -8.50
N THR A 214 -20.01 0.01 -7.88
CA THR A 214 -21.45 -0.15 -7.98
C THR A 214 -22.17 1.15 -7.65
N ASP A 215 -23.27 1.40 -8.35
CA ASP A 215 -24.21 2.50 -8.03
C ASP A 215 -25.18 2.10 -6.88
N ASP A 216 -25.22 0.82 -6.51
CA ASP A 216 -25.97 0.34 -5.35
C ASP A 216 -25.30 0.84 -4.06
N ASN A 217 -26.12 1.27 -3.09
CA ASN A 217 -25.64 1.75 -1.80
C ASN A 217 -25.60 0.64 -0.73
N GLU A 218 -26.13 -0.54 -1.00
CA GLU A 218 -26.18 -1.63 -0.03
C GLU A 218 -25.11 -2.70 -0.26
N LYS A 219 -24.89 -3.13 -1.51
CA LYS A 219 -24.08 -4.32 -1.80
C LYS A 219 -23.15 -4.17 -3.00
N PHE A 220 -21.96 -4.75 -2.88
CA PHE A 220 -21.07 -5.00 -4.01
C PHE A 220 -21.55 -6.21 -4.83
N PRO A 221 -21.48 -6.14 -6.17
CA PRO A 221 -21.80 -7.27 -7.02
C PRO A 221 -20.84 -8.43 -6.76
N ILE A 222 -21.38 -9.65 -6.77
CA ILE A 222 -20.58 -10.88 -6.71
C ILE A 222 -20.16 -11.22 -8.14
N THR A 223 -18.87 -11.43 -8.35
CA THR A 223 -18.22 -11.54 -9.67
C THR A 223 -18.78 -12.68 -10.54
N ALA A 224 -19.43 -13.68 -9.93
CA ALA A 224 -20.16 -14.73 -10.66
C ALA A 224 -21.27 -14.19 -11.59
N ASN A 225 -21.83 -13.00 -11.31
CA ASN A 225 -22.92 -12.42 -12.09
C ASN A 225 -22.47 -11.42 -13.17
N VAL A 226 -21.19 -10.97 -13.16
CA VAL A 226 -20.70 -9.99 -14.15
C VAL A 226 -20.59 -10.63 -15.54
N GLN A 227 -20.28 -11.93 -15.61
CA GLN A 227 -20.20 -12.67 -16.87
C GLN A 227 -21.55 -12.92 -17.54
N ILE A 228 -22.66 -12.88 -16.79
CA ILE A 228 -24.01 -13.13 -17.32
C ILE A 228 -24.63 -11.83 -17.88
N SER A 229 -24.30 -10.68 -17.29
CA SER A 229 -24.83 -9.39 -17.77
C SER A 229 -24.19 -8.93 -19.08
N SER A 230 -22.91 -9.23 -19.32
CA SER A 230 -22.25 -8.88 -20.59
C SER A 230 -22.65 -9.80 -21.75
N THR A 231 -22.99 -11.06 -21.46
CA THR A 231 -23.45 -12.00 -22.51
C THR A 231 -24.88 -11.75 -22.95
N LEU A 232 -25.75 -11.19 -22.10
CA LEU A 232 -27.12 -10.86 -22.49
C LEU A 232 -27.22 -9.61 -23.37
N GLN A 233 -26.25 -8.67 -23.30
CA GLN A 233 -26.21 -7.50 -24.19
C GLN A 233 -25.65 -7.80 -25.58
N GLU A 234 -24.80 -8.82 -25.74
CA GLU A 234 -24.31 -9.26 -27.05
C GLU A 234 -25.31 -10.13 -27.83
N ILE A 235 -26.35 -10.67 -27.19
CA ILE A 235 -27.36 -11.50 -27.86
C ILE A 235 -28.53 -10.65 -28.42
N THR A 236 -28.65 -9.38 -28.00
CA THR A 236 -29.75 -8.49 -28.40
C THR A 236 -29.38 -7.34 -29.35
N ASN A 237 -28.17 -7.34 -29.93
CA ASN A 237 -27.75 -6.39 -30.97
C ASN A 237 -27.35 -7.09 -32.27
#